data_AF-A0A382TE47-F1
#
_entry.id   AF-A0A382TE47-F1
#
_cell.length_a   1.000
_cell.length_b   1.000
_cell.length_c   1.000
_cell.angle_alpha   90.00
_cell.angle_beta   90.00
_cell.angle_gamma   90.00
#
_symmetry.space_group_name_H-M   'P 1'
#
loop_
_entity.id
_entity.type
_entity.pdbx_description
1 polymer ?
#
loop_
_entity_poly.entity_id
_entity_poly.type
_entity_poly.pdbx_seq_one_letter_code
_entity_poly.pdbx_strand_id
1 'polypeptide(L)'
;MATNPMHQFNVHRIGPEIKLGNLDISFTNASLFMVISSLTILILFFIGTRKKSIIPTKVQLLAELSFTFISKMINDTAGSKAKPY
;
A
#
# COMPACT_ATOMS: atom_id res chain seq x y z
N MET A 1 -11.81 33.95 -1.34
CA MET A 1 -12.23 33.17 -0.16
C MET A 1 -11.26 32.01 0.02
N ALA A 2 -10.53 31.95 1.14
CA ALA A 2 -9.71 30.78 1.46
C ALA A 2 -10.65 29.62 1.82
N THR A 3 -10.69 28.59 0.97
CA THR A 3 -11.32 27.31 1.31
C THR A 3 -10.70 26.81 2.62
N ASN A 4 -11.54 26.44 3.59
CA ASN A 4 -11.05 25.90 4.86
C ASN A 4 -10.08 24.73 4.57
N PRO A 5 -8.83 24.76 5.08
CA PRO A 5 -7.81 23.75 4.73
C PRO A 5 -8.18 22.33 5.16
N MET A 6 -9.15 22.17 6.07
CA MET A 6 -9.65 20.87 6.52
C MET A 6 -10.65 20.23 5.57
N HIS A 7 -11.19 21.00 4.62
CA HIS A 7 -12.20 20.49 3.70
C HIS A 7 -11.70 19.29 2.86
N GLN A 8 -10.40 19.26 2.51
CA GLN A 8 -9.80 18.18 1.71
C GLN A 8 -9.69 16.83 2.44
N PHE A 9 -9.80 16.82 3.77
CA PHE A 9 -9.70 15.61 4.59
C PHE A 9 -11.06 15.02 4.97
N ASN A 10 -12.15 15.63 4.50
CA ASN A 10 -13.50 15.15 4.79
C ASN A 10 -13.74 13.77 4.18
N VAL A 11 -13.99 12.80 5.05
CA VAL A 11 -14.38 11.45 4.67
C VAL A 11 -15.88 11.44 4.39
N HIS A 12 -16.25 11.15 3.15
CA HIS A 12 -17.63 10.95 2.76
C HIS A 12 -17.84 9.54 2.20
N ARG A 13 -19.07 9.06 2.31
CA ARG A 13 -19.49 7.76 1.80
C ARG A 13 -19.61 7.83 0.27
N ILE A 14 -19.19 6.76 -0.39
CA ILE A 14 -19.31 6.55 -1.83
C ILE A 14 -20.26 5.37 -2.02
N GLY A 15 -21.48 5.64 -2.48
CA GLY A 15 -22.50 4.62 -2.74
C GLY A 15 -23.55 4.47 -1.62
N PRO A 16 -24.40 3.43 -1.70
CA PRO A 16 -25.50 3.21 -0.76
C PRO A 16 -24.99 2.82 0.62
N GLU A 17 -25.76 3.14 1.66
CA GLU A 17 -25.42 2.74 3.02
C GLU A 17 -25.56 1.24 3.20
N ILE A 18 -24.46 0.56 3.52
CA ILE A 18 -24.44 -0.87 3.82
C ILE A 18 -24.34 -1.00 5.34
N LYS A 19 -25.49 -0.99 6.00
CA LYS A 19 -25.60 -1.22 7.45
C LYS A 19 -25.94 -2.67 7.70
N LEU A 20 -25.01 -3.41 8.30
CA LEU A 20 -25.23 -4.77 8.77
C LEU A 20 -25.45 -4.73 10.28
N GLY A 21 -26.71 -4.61 10.70
CA GLY A 21 -27.06 -4.40 12.11
C GLY A 21 -26.49 -3.09 12.64
N ASN A 22 -25.61 -3.16 13.65
CA ASN A 22 -24.98 -1.99 14.26
C ASN A 22 -23.66 -1.56 13.57
N LEU A 23 -23.22 -2.28 12.55
CA LEU A 23 -21.96 -2.00 11.83
C LEU A 23 -22.26 -1.30 10.51
N ASP A 24 -21.70 -0.12 10.33
CA ASP A 24 -21.74 0.62 9.06
C ASP A 24 -20.50 0.25 8.23
N ILE A 25 -20.70 -0.62 7.23
CA ILE A 25 -19.65 -1.09 6.31
C ILE A 25 -19.72 -0.30 4.99
N SER A 26 -20.35 0.88 5.02
CA SER A 26 -20.44 1.73 3.84
C SER A 26 -19.06 2.08 3.29
N PHE A 27 -18.94 1.98 1.98
CA PHE A 27 -17.71 2.32 1.30
C PHE A 27 -17.49 3.84 1.36
N THR A 28 -16.26 4.28 1.62
CA THR A 28 -15.89 5.69 1.76
C THR A 28 -14.78 6.06 0.79
N ASN A 29 -14.55 7.36 0.61
CA ASN A 29 -13.40 7.86 -0.12
C ASN A 29 -12.07 7.31 0.44
N ALA A 30 -11.96 7.21 1.77
CA ALA A 30 -10.79 6.64 2.42
C ALA A 30 -10.60 5.16 2.05
N SER A 31 -11.65 4.34 2.11
CA SER A 31 -11.56 2.93 1.75
C SER A 31 -11.26 2.72 0.25
N LEU A 32 -11.76 3.60 -0.63
CA LEU A 32 -11.41 3.59 -2.05
C LEU A 32 -9.90 3.75 -2.25
N PHE A 33 -9.31 4.77 -1.63
CA PHE A 33 -7.87 4.99 -1.73
C PHE A 33 -7.06 3.88 -1.09
N MET A 34 -7.51 3.29 0.02
CA MET A 34 -6.85 2.10 0.61
C MET A 34 -6.80 0.93 -0.38
N VAL A 35 -7.90 0.65 -1.08
CA VAL A 35 -7.96 -0.41 -2.11
C VAL A 35 -7.03 -0.09 -3.27
N ILE A 36 -7.07 1.13 -3.79
CA ILE A 36 -6.20 1.56 -4.91
C ILE A 36 -4.73 1.44 -4.52
N SER A 37 -4.34 1.91 -3.33
CA SER A 37 -2.97 1.81 -2.83
C SER A 37 -2.53 0.36 -2.69
N SER A 38 -3.35 -0.49 -2.05
CA SER A 38 -3.04 -1.91 -1.89
C SER A 38 -2.87 -2.61 -3.25
N LEU A 39 -3.79 -2.36 -4.19
CA LEU A 39 -3.74 -2.95 -5.52
C LEU A 39 -2.50 -2.49 -6.29
N THR A 40 -2.15 -1.20 -6.17
CA THR A 40 -0.96 -0.64 -6.82
C THR A 40 0.32 -1.30 -6.32
N ILE A 41 0.44 -1.49 -4.99
CA ILE A 41 1.59 -2.17 -4.38
C ILE A 41 1.66 -3.62 -4.89
N LEU A 42 0.54 -4.35 -4.86
CA LEU A 42 0.48 -5.73 -5.33
C LEU A 42 0.88 -5.84 -6.81
N ILE A 43 0.35 -4.97 -7.67
CA ILE A 43 0.68 -4.96 -9.11
C ILE A 43 2.16 -4.65 -9.33
N LEU A 44 2.72 -3.65 -8.64
CA LEU A 44 4.13 -3.27 -8.77
C LEU A 44 5.04 -4.45 -8.45
N PHE A 45 4.85 -5.09 -7.30
CA PHE A 45 5.66 -6.23 -6.89
C PHE A 45 5.39 -7.48 -7.73
N PHE A 46 4.15 -7.70 -8.15
CA PHE A 46 3.82 -8.81 -9.04
C PHE A 46 4.54 -8.67 -10.39
N ILE A 47 4.50 -7.49 -11.01
CA ILE A 47 5.21 -7.23 -12.28
C ILE A 47 6.73 -7.27 -12.08
N GLY A 48 7.25 -6.67 -11.01
CA GLY A 48 8.68 -6.62 -10.71
C GLY A 48 9.31 -7.99 -10.46
N THR A 49 8.53 -8.96 -9.96
CA THR A 49 9.02 -10.33 -9.66
C THR A 49 8.69 -11.36 -10.74
N ARG A 50 7.85 -11.01 -11.73
CA ARG A 50 7.34 -11.95 -12.75
C ARG A 50 8.43 -12.47 -13.70
N LYS A 51 9.41 -11.64 -14.07
CA LYS A 51 10.52 -12.03 -14.96
C LYS A 51 11.83 -11.92 -14.21
N LYS A 52 12.42 -13.06 -13.87
CA LYS A 52 13.75 -13.13 -13.25
C LYS A 52 14.81 -13.11 -14.35
N SER A 53 15.14 -11.92 -14.82
CA SER A 53 16.25 -11.72 -15.74
C SER A 53 17.56 -11.58 -14.97
N ILE A 54 18.66 -12.11 -15.53
CA ILE A 54 20.01 -11.99 -14.96
C ILE A 54 20.45 -10.52 -14.93
N ILE A 55 20.12 -9.76 -15.99
CA ILE A 55 20.28 -8.30 -16.01
C ILE A 55 18.92 -7.71 -15.61
N PRO A 56 18.82 -7.02 -14.46
CA PRO A 56 17.55 -6.55 -13.95
C PRO A 56 16.99 -5.44 -14.84
N THR A 57 15.70 -5.55 -15.14
CA THR A 57 14.95 -4.45 -15.75
C THR A 57 14.64 -3.37 -14.71
N LYS A 58 14.28 -2.16 -15.13
CA LYS A 58 14.04 -1.03 -14.21
C LYS A 58 13.04 -1.35 -13.08
N VAL A 59 11.96 -2.07 -13.39
CA VAL A 59 10.91 -2.42 -12.40
C VAL A 59 11.39 -3.53 -11.46
N GLN A 60 12.13 -4.51 -11.99
CA GLN A 60 12.76 -5.56 -11.16
C GLN A 60 13.77 -4.95 -10.19
N LEU A 61 14.63 -4.05 -10.68
CA LEU A 61 15.60 -3.33 -9.84
C LEU A 61 14.92 -2.56 -8.71
N LEU A 62 13.82 -1.84 -9.00
CA LEU A 62 13.06 -1.13 -7.97
C LEU A 62 12.56 -2.09 -6.89
N ALA A 63 11.94 -3.21 -7.28
CA ALA A 63 11.42 -4.19 -6.34
C ALA A 63 12.54 -4.85 -5.49
N GLU A 64 13.66 -5.22 -6.11
CA GLU A 64 14.81 -5.84 -5.44
C GLU A 64 15.49 -4.87 -4.46
N LEU A 65 15.63 -3.60 -4.84
CA LEU A 65 16.18 -2.56 -3.96
C LEU A 65 15.25 -2.29 -2.78
N SER A 66 13.94 -2.17 -2.99
CA SER A 66 12.97 -2.00 -1.90
C SER A 66 13.04 -3.16 -0.91
N PHE A 67 13.08 -4.41 -1.40
CA PHE A 67 13.18 -5.58 -0.53
C PHE A 67 14.51 -5.62 0.24
N THR A 68 15.63 -5.40 -0.45
CA THR A 68 16.97 -5.43 0.18
C THR A 68 17.10 -4.32 1.22
N PHE A 69 16.56 -3.13 0.94
CA PHE A 69 16.54 -2.02 1.87
C PHE A 69 15.77 -2.38 3.15
N ILE A 70 14.55 -2.93 3.03
CA ILE A 70 13.74 -3.34 4.19
C ILE A 70 14.43 -4.47 4.96
N SER A 71 14.92 -5.50 4.26
CA SER A 71 15.62 -6.62 4.90
C SER A 71 16.86 -6.17 5.66
N LYS A 72 17.60 -5.20 5.12
CA LYS A 72 18.76 -4.63 5.79
C LYS A 72 18.35 -3.80 7.00
N MET A 73 17.36 -2.92 6.85
CA MET A 73 16.83 -2.10 7.94
C MET A 73 16.32 -2.95 9.11
N ILE A 74 15.59 -4.04 8.84
CA ILE A 74 15.12 -4.98 9.87
C ILE A 74 16.32 -5.65 10.57
N ASN A 75 17.30 -6.11 9.80
CA ASN A 75 18.51 -6.72 10.37
C ASN A 75 19.30 -5.73 11.24
N ASP A 76 19.40 -4.47 10.82
CA ASP A 76 20.14 -3.44 11.54
C ASP A 76 19.39 -2.99 12.81
N THR A 77 18.05 -3.04 12.82
CA THR A 77 17.22 -2.61 13.97
C THR A 77 16.97 -3.73 14.98
N ALA A 78 16.64 -4.94 14.52
CA ALA A 78 16.17 -6.04 15.37
C ALA A 78 17.06 -7.31 15.29
N GLY A 79 18.13 -7.27 14.49
CA GLY A 79 19.04 -8.39 14.30
C GLY A 79 18.53 -9.47 13.34
N SER A 80 19.40 -10.43 13.02
CA SER A 80 19.12 -11.47 12.03
C SER A 80 17.96 -12.42 12.39
N LYS A 81 17.65 -12.55 13.69
CA LYS A 81 16.51 -13.35 14.19
C LYS A 81 15.15 -12.75 13.87
N ALA A 82 15.09 -11.47 13.50
CA ALA A 82 13.85 -10.77 13.18
C ALA A 82 13.41 -10.93 11.72
N LYS A 83 14.28 -11.45 10.84
CA LYS A 83 14.00 -11.66 9.41
C LYS A 83 12.70 -12.44 9.06
N PRO A 84 12.21 -13.43 9.85
CA PRO A 84 10.96 -14.13 9.53
C PRO A 84 9.68 -13.33 9.88
N TYR A 85 9.80 -12.17 10.53
CA TYR A 85 8.70 -11.29 10.93
C TYR A 85 8.71 -9.99 10.12
#